data_AF-A0A7Y5WR98-F1
#
_entry.id   AF-A0A7Y5WR98-F1
#
_cell.length_a   1.000
_cell.length_b   1.000
_cell.length_c   1.000
_cell.angle_alpha   90.00
_cell.angle_beta   90.00
_cell.angle_gamma   90.00
#
_symmetry.space_group_name_H-M   'P 1'
#
loop_
_entity.id
_entity.type
_entity.pdbx_description
1 polymer ?
#
loop_
_entity_poly.entity_id
_entity_poly.type
_entity_poly.pdbx_seq_one_letter_code
_entity_poly.pdbx_strand_id
1 'polypeptide(L)'
;RAVRAAVDAARADVILHLAAISHVPAANDDPGAAYDVNAVGAVRLLAEVRRQRQSGTADPLVVVVGSAEQYGRHDPAAMPLREEAEQRPLTLYAAS
;
A
#
# COMPACT_ATOMS: atom_id res chain seq x y z
N ARG A 1 6.15 -16.29 2.70
CA ARG A 1 5.38 -17.53 3.00
C ARG A 1 3.97 -17.23 3.52
N ALA A 2 3.81 -16.37 4.53
CA ALA A 2 2.48 -16.04 5.10
C ALA A 2 1.49 -15.43 4.08
N VAL A 3 1.91 -14.41 3.30
CA VAL A 3 1.05 -13.75 2.30
C VAL A 3 0.50 -14.73 1.27
N ARG A 4 1.36 -15.58 0.68
CA ARG A 4 0.97 -16.63 -0.26
C ARG A 4 -0.12 -17.54 0.33
N ALA A 5 0.11 -18.05 1.54
CA ALA A 5 -0.83 -18.96 2.17
C ALA A 5 -2.20 -18.29 2.40
N ALA A 6 -2.21 -17.02 2.81
CA ALA A 6 -3.44 -16.25 2.99
C ALA A 6 -4.19 -16.04 1.66
N VAL A 7 -3.46 -15.65 0.61
CA VAL A 7 -4.02 -15.40 -0.74
C VAL A 7 -4.57 -16.67 -1.38
N ASP A 8 -3.87 -17.80 -1.24
CA ASP A 8 -4.32 -19.09 -1.77
C ASP A 8 -5.53 -19.63 -1.00
N ALA A 9 -5.59 -19.45 0.32
CA ALA A 9 -6.71 -19.87 1.15
C ALA A 9 -7.97 -19.03 0.93
N ALA A 10 -7.82 -17.72 0.73
CA ALA A 10 -8.94 -16.79 0.64
C ALA A 10 -9.80 -16.98 -0.62
N ARG A 11 -9.18 -17.38 -1.75
CA ARG A 11 -9.83 -17.49 -3.06
C ARG A 11 -10.73 -16.28 -3.39
N ALA A 12 -10.25 -15.08 -3.05
CA ALA A 12 -11.05 -13.88 -3.09
C ALA A 12 -11.26 -13.36 -4.52
N ASP A 13 -12.43 -12.78 -4.78
CA ASP A 13 -12.68 -11.97 -5.99
C ASP A 13 -12.16 -10.54 -5.81
N VAL A 14 -12.10 -10.06 -4.55
CA VAL A 14 -11.63 -8.72 -4.19
C VAL A 14 -10.73 -8.79 -2.96
N ILE A 15 -9.59 -8.10 -3.00
CA ILE A 15 -8.65 -7.96 -1.89
C ILE A 15 -8.56 -6.49 -1.51
N LEU A 16 -8.92 -6.17 -0.26
CA LEU A 16 -8.73 -4.85 0.33
C LEU A 16 -7.43 -4.86 1.14
N HIS A 17 -6.37 -4.27 0.62
CA HIS A 17 -5.08 -4.23 1.30
C HIS A 17 -5.03 -3.05 2.29
N LEU A 18 -5.43 -3.33 3.53
CA LEU A 18 -5.48 -2.38 4.64
C LEU A 18 -4.31 -2.50 5.62
N ALA A 19 -3.45 -3.52 5.43
CA ALA A 19 -2.35 -3.79 6.35
C ALA A 19 -1.25 -2.74 6.17
N ALA A 20 -1.08 -1.88 7.18
CA ALA A 20 -0.08 -0.82 7.21
C ALA A 20 0.28 -0.43 8.65
N ILE A 21 1.48 0.09 8.86
CA ILE A 21 1.84 0.91 10.02
C ILE A 21 1.47 2.35 9.67
N SER A 22 0.27 2.77 10.08
CA SER A 22 -0.32 4.08 9.73
C SER A 22 -0.16 5.17 10.78
N HIS A 23 0.31 4.82 11.99
CA HIS A 23 0.60 5.79 13.03
C HIS A 23 2.00 6.38 12.82
N VAL A 24 2.07 7.65 12.43
CA VAL A 24 3.33 8.33 12.06
C VAL A 24 4.43 8.21 13.13
N PRO A 25 4.18 8.43 14.44
CA PRO A 25 5.20 8.20 15.47
C PRO A 25 5.77 6.77 15.45
N ALA A 26 4.92 5.74 15.40
CA ALA A 26 5.37 4.36 15.34
C ALA A 26 6.16 4.04 14.07
N ALA A 27 5.77 4.63 12.93
CA ALA A 27 6.52 4.49 11.68
C ALA A 27 7.89 5.16 11.73
N ASN A 28 8.05 6.24 12.51
CA ASN A 28 9.33 6.90 12.72
C ASN A 28 10.22 6.15 13.73
N ASP A 29 9.62 5.51 14.74
CA ASP A 29 10.35 4.71 15.73
C ASP A 29 11.02 3.48 15.08
N ASP A 30 10.37 2.85 14.09
CA ASP A 30 10.95 1.79 13.26
C ASP A 30 10.65 1.98 11.75
N PRO A 31 11.49 2.77 11.05
CA PRO A 31 11.37 3.03 9.62
C PRO A 31 11.42 1.76 8.76
N GLY A 32 12.27 0.82 9.18
CA GLY A 32 12.52 -0.42 8.43
C GLY A 32 11.29 -1.30 8.45
N ALA A 33 10.66 -1.45 9.62
CA ALA A 33 9.40 -2.16 9.76
C ALA A 33 8.27 -1.47 9.00
N ALA A 34 8.15 -0.14 9.09
CA ALA A 34 7.13 0.61 8.36
C ALA A 34 7.23 0.40 6.84
N TYR A 35 8.46 0.49 6.30
CA TYR A 35 8.68 0.25 4.87
C TYR A 35 8.47 -1.21 4.47
N ASP A 36 8.91 -2.18 5.29
CA ASP A 36 8.69 -3.61 5.01
C ASP A 36 7.20 -3.97 5.01
N VAL A 37 6.41 -3.37 5.89
CA VAL A 37 4.96 -3.62 5.97
C VAL A 37 4.21 -2.87 4.86
N ASN A 38 4.39 -1.55 4.75
CA ASN A 38 3.56 -0.70 3.89
C ASN A 38 3.92 -0.88 2.40
N ALA A 39 5.20 -0.81 2.07
CA ALA A 39 5.68 -0.89 0.68
C ALA A 39 5.91 -2.35 0.28
N VAL A 40 6.79 -3.04 1.01
CA VAL A 40 7.22 -4.40 0.61
C VAL A 40 6.10 -5.41 0.83
N GLY A 41 5.24 -5.23 1.83
CA GLY A 41 4.03 -6.03 2.05
C GLY A 41 3.07 -5.97 0.87
N ALA A 42 2.82 -4.76 0.34
CA ALA A 42 2.01 -4.56 -0.86
C ALA A 42 2.64 -5.24 -2.09
N VAL A 43 3.95 -5.10 -2.28
CA VAL A 43 4.68 -5.79 -3.37
C VAL A 43 4.56 -7.31 -3.24
N ARG A 44 4.71 -7.87 -2.04
CA ARG A 44 4.56 -9.31 -1.78
C ARG A 44 3.15 -9.80 -2.10
N LEU A 45 2.12 -9.03 -1.73
CA LEU A 45 0.72 -9.35 -2.07
C LEU A 45 0.49 -9.35 -3.58
N LEU A 46 0.90 -8.27 -4.27
CA LEU A 46 0.73 -8.12 -5.71
C LEU A 46 1.50 -9.18 -6.50
N ALA A 47 2.66 -9.62 -6.00
CA ALA A 47 3.41 -10.73 -6.61
C ALA A 47 2.63 -12.05 -6.55
N GLU A 48 1.93 -12.36 -5.45
CA GLU A 48 1.12 -13.56 -5.35
C GLU A 48 -0.16 -13.48 -6.18
N VAL A 49 -0.80 -12.31 -6.25
CA VAL A 49 -1.93 -12.07 -7.15
C VAL A 49 -1.52 -12.24 -8.61
N ARG A 50 -0.38 -11.66 -9.01
CA ARG A 50 0.19 -11.86 -10.36
C ARG A 50 0.43 -13.33 -10.66
N ARG A 51 0.95 -14.09 -9.69
CA ARG A 51 1.17 -15.53 -9.84
C ARG A 51 -0.15 -16.28 -10.06
N GLN A 52 -1.20 -15.99 -9.28
CA GLN A 52 -2.51 -16.61 -9.47
C GLN A 52 -3.09 -16.32 -10.87
N ARG A 53 -2.98 -15.06 -11.34
CA ARG A 53 -3.38 -14.66 -12.69
C ARG A 53 -2.65 -15.44 -13.77
N GLN A 54 -1.31 -15.55 -13.67
CA GLN A 54 -0.49 -16.28 -14.63
C GLN A 54 -0.80 -17.78 -14.67
N SER A 55 -1.18 -18.36 -13.54
CA SER A 55 -1.59 -19.76 -13.46
C SER A 55 -3.06 -20.01 -13.83
N GLY A 56 -3.84 -18.97 -14.11
CA GLY A 56 -5.29 -19.08 -14.36
C GLY A 56 -6.11 -19.54 -13.15
N THR A 57 -5.56 -19.47 -11.94
CA THR A 57 -6.24 -19.93 -10.73
C THR A 57 -7.26 -18.91 -10.21
N ALA A 58 -6.92 -17.62 -10.27
CA ALA A 58 -7.78 -16.51 -9.87
C ALA A 58 -7.26 -15.19 -10.45
N ASP A 59 -8.15 -14.19 -10.53
CA ASP A 59 -7.82 -12.82 -10.94
C ASP A 59 -8.54 -11.79 -10.03
N PRO A 60 -8.11 -11.64 -8.77
CA PRO A 60 -8.77 -10.71 -7.85
C PRO A 60 -8.54 -9.25 -8.26
N LEU A 61 -9.56 -8.43 -8.04
CA LEU A 61 -9.40 -6.98 -7.97
C LEU A 61 -8.69 -6.64 -6.65
N VAL A 62 -7.64 -5.81 -6.72
CA VAL A 62 -6.89 -5.39 -5.52
C VAL A 62 -7.05 -3.90 -5.32
N VAL A 63 -7.52 -3.50 -4.14
CA VAL A 63 -7.54 -2.11 -3.69
C VAL A 63 -6.36 -1.91 -2.73
N VAL A 64 -5.38 -1.11 -3.14
CA VAL A 64 -4.28 -0.66 -2.29
C VAL A 64 -4.67 0.69 -1.70
N VAL A 65 -4.79 0.75 -0.38
CA VAL A 65 -5.21 1.98 0.31
C VAL A 65 -3.99 2.88 0.56
N GLY A 66 -4.00 4.05 -0.07
CA GLY A 66 -3.01 5.11 0.16
C GLY A 66 -3.48 6.16 1.18
N SER A 67 -2.74 7.26 1.27
CA SER A 67 -3.06 8.40 2.14
C SER A 67 -2.89 9.73 1.41
N ALA A 68 -3.64 10.77 1.80
CA ALA A 68 -3.43 12.13 1.32
C ALA A 68 -2.08 12.72 1.77
N GLU A 69 -1.47 12.16 2.82
CA GLU A 69 -0.13 12.51 3.30
C GLU A 69 0.95 12.37 2.20
N GLN A 70 0.72 11.53 1.18
CA GLN A 70 1.63 11.38 0.03
C GLN A 70 1.87 12.70 -0.71
N TYR A 71 0.87 13.61 -0.71
CA TYR A 71 0.97 14.89 -1.40
C TYR A 71 1.69 15.95 -0.57
N GLY A 72 1.86 15.73 0.74
CA GLY A 72 2.55 16.65 1.64
C GLY A 72 2.01 18.08 1.59
N ARG A 73 2.92 19.05 1.58
CA ARG A 73 2.57 20.48 1.63
C ARG A 73 2.60 21.10 0.24
N HIS A 74 1.49 21.77 -0.10
CA HIS A 74 1.31 22.61 -1.28
C HIS A 74 0.93 24.03 -0.86
N ASP A 75 1.04 24.98 -1.80
CA ASP A 75 0.53 26.34 -1.58
C ASP A 75 -0.99 26.29 -1.32
N PRO A 76 -1.54 27.05 -0.36
CA PRO A 76 -2.98 27.07 -0.10
C PRO A 76 -3.83 27.38 -1.34
N ALA A 77 -3.32 28.16 -2.30
CA ALA A 77 -4.00 28.46 -3.55
C ALA A 77 -4.12 27.26 -4.50
N ALA A 78 -3.38 26.17 -4.27
CA ALA A 78 -3.47 24.93 -5.03
C ALA A 78 -4.61 24.00 -4.57
N MET A 79 -5.34 24.37 -3.50
CA MET A 79 -6.41 23.53 -2.94
C MET A 79 -7.73 23.67 -3.71
N PRO A 80 -8.53 22.58 -3.83
CA PRO A 80 -8.21 21.22 -3.40
C PRO A 80 -7.23 20.53 -4.36
N LEU A 81 -6.34 19.72 -3.80
CA LEU A 81 -5.44 18.89 -4.60
C LEU A 81 -6.23 17.84 -5.38
N ARG A 82 -5.75 17.55 -6.58
CA ARG A 82 -6.22 16.46 -7.45
C ARG A 82 -5.15 15.38 -7.54
N GLU A 83 -5.49 14.24 -8.13
CA GLU A 83 -4.61 13.08 -8.24
C GLU A 83 -3.30 13.39 -9.01
N GLU A 84 -3.30 14.41 -9.87
CA GLU A 84 -2.12 14.84 -10.63
C GLU A 84 -1.16 15.73 -9.82
N ALA A 85 -1.50 16.08 -8.58
CA ALA A 85 -0.63 16.88 -7.72
C ALA A 85 0.70 16.14 -7.45
N GLU A 86 1.79 16.90 -7.40
CA GLU A 86 3.10 16.34 -7.08
C GLU A 86 3.08 15.68 -5.69
N GLN A 87 3.62 14.47 -5.61
CA GLN A 87 3.83 13.76 -4.35
C GLN A 87 5.05 14.34 -3.63
N ARG A 88 4.82 14.86 -2.42
CA ARG A 88 5.85 15.51 -1.57
C ARG A 88 5.82 14.93 -0.16
N PRO A 89 6.00 13.62 0.03
CA PRO A 89 5.82 12.98 1.33
C PRO A 89 6.77 13.58 2.37
N LEU A 90 6.25 13.90 3.55
CA LEU A 90 6.99 14.52 4.64
C LEU A 90 7.33 13.55 5.78
N THR A 91 6.86 12.30 5.70
CA THR A 91 7.06 11.27 6.71
C THR A 91 7.38 9.94 6.03
N LEU A 92 7.98 9.01 6.79
CA LEU A 92 8.26 7.66 6.31
C LEU A 92 6.97 6.90 5.97
N TYR A 93 5.92 7.09 6.76
CA TYR A 93 4.59 6.56 6.46
C TYR A 93 4.07 7.06 5.12
N ALA A 94 4.24 8.36 4.81
CA ALA A 94 3.77 8.94 3.55
C ALA A 94 4.60 8.50 2.34
N ALA A 95 5.88 8.17 2.55
CA ALA A 95 6.82 7.75 1.51
C ALA A 95 6.81 6.24 1.22
N SER A 96 6.18 5.44 2.09
CA SER A 96 6.12 3.98 2.00
C SER A 96 4.92 3.47 1.20
#